data_AF-L0A2K3-F1
#
_entry.id   AF-L0A2K3-F1
#
_cell.length_a   1.000
_cell.length_b   1.000
_cell.length_c   1.000
_cell.angle_alpha   90.00
_cell.angle_beta   90.00
_cell.angle_gamma   90.00
#
_symmetry.space_group_name_H-M   'P 1'
#
loop_
_entity.id
_entity.type
_entity.pdbx_description
1 polymer ?
#
loop_
_entity_poly.entity_id
_entity_poly.type
_entity_poly.pdbx_seq_one_letter_code
_entity_poly.pdbx_strand_id
1 'polypeptide(L)'
;MHDLAAMLESSPPLLNARFHHVTSVLPEAQQVTTVIASACAREALQAMERSGYSQVPVVTETKGRVIGVFSHRSFARQALGYAQDAKLRSGVALGEAPVEELMETPKFVDLSAPLHEVLPYLQQHDFVLVGTKERLVGILTASDVMTYLYSVAVPFLLVQEIELALRDLIQKSVVPDILAECSRRALSSLYREDRLPITLEAMSFGDYVTIIKAPLNWPHFSGALGADRNRASVKLEPIGGLRNDVFHFKRPITSEDTERLSACRDWLKMRLELIEDRSAA
;
A
#
# COMPACT_ATOMS: atom_id res chain seq x y z
N MET A 1 -1.97 -30.25 -0.59
CA MET A 1 -3.01 -29.25 -0.26
C MET A 1 -3.43 -29.23 1.21
N HIS A 2 -3.15 -30.26 2.01
CA HIS A 2 -3.64 -30.35 3.41
C HIS A 2 -2.75 -29.66 4.47
N ASP A 3 -1.57 -29.15 4.08
CA ASP A 3 -0.50 -28.78 5.03
C ASP A 3 -0.14 -27.28 5.02
N LEU A 4 -0.84 -26.48 4.20
CA LEU A 4 -0.78 -25.01 4.26
C LEU A 4 -1.88 -24.48 5.20
N ALA A 5 -3.07 -25.10 5.15
CA ALA A 5 -4.20 -24.79 6.04
C ALA A 5 -3.86 -25.07 7.52
N ALA A 6 -3.18 -26.18 7.81
CA ALA A 6 -2.81 -26.54 9.18
C ALA A 6 -1.77 -25.59 9.83
N MET A 7 -0.91 -24.94 9.02
CA MET A 7 0.03 -23.91 9.52
C MET A 7 -0.63 -22.52 9.65
N LEU A 8 -1.72 -22.28 8.91
CA LEU A 8 -2.53 -21.06 9.00
C LEU A 8 -3.57 -21.14 10.14
N GLU A 9 -3.94 -22.35 10.59
CA GLU A 9 -4.90 -22.59 11.67
C GLU A 9 -4.31 -22.47 13.09
N SER A 10 -2.99 -22.59 13.26
CA SER A 10 -2.36 -22.15 14.50
C SER A 10 -2.26 -20.63 14.44
N SER A 11 -3.20 -19.94 15.08
CA SER A 11 -3.08 -18.49 15.32
C SER A 11 -1.63 -18.20 15.72
N PRO A 12 -0.87 -17.41 14.93
CA PRO A 12 0.47 -17.05 15.32
C PRO A 12 0.38 -16.50 16.75
N PRO A 13 1.26 -16.90 17.68
CA PRO A 13 1.21 -16.39 19.04
C PRO A 13 1.08 -14.88 18.96
N LEU A 14 0.12 -14.29 19.69
CA LEU A 14 -0.37 -12.91 19.56
C LEU A 14 0.72 -11.82 19.45
N LEU A 15 1.98 -12.14 19.79
CA LEU A 15 3.17 -11.34 19.50
C LEU A 15 3.47 -11.17 18.00
N ASN A 16 3.42 -12.23 17.18
CA ASN A 16 3.76 -12.17 15.75
C ASN A 16 2.77 -11.33 14.93
N ALA A 17 1.54 -11.13 15.43
CA ALA A 17 0.55 -10.27 14.80
C ALA A 17 0.81 -8.77 15.01
N ARG A 18 1.75 -8.40 15.89
CA ARG A 18 2.06 -7.00 16.22
C ARG A 18 3.27 -6.45 15.45
N PHE A 19 3.99 -7.30 14.75
CA PHE A 19 5.21 -6.94 14.03
C PHE A 19 5.09 -7.33 12.56
N HIS A 20 5.84 -6.62 11.72
CA HIS A 20 5.85 -6.86 10.28
C HIS A 20 6.85 -7.97 9.95
N HIS A 21 6.33 -9.11 9.49
CA HIS A 21 7.12 -10.28 9.09
C HIS A 21 6.91 -10.59 7.61
N VAL A 22 7.68 -11.54 7.06
CA VAL A 22 7.50 -12.01 5.68
C VAL A 22 6.07 -12.51 5.45
N THR A 23 5.46 -13.23 6.40
CA THR A 23 4.05 -13.66 6.31
C THR A 23 3.08 -12.49 6.14
N SER A 24 3.38 -11.30 6.67
CA SER A 24 2.51 -10.13 6.57
C SER A 24 2.45 -9.54 5.15
N VAL A 25 3.48 -9.82 4.35
CA VAL A 25 3.68 -9.20 3.03
C VAL A 25 3.49 -10.20 1.89
N LEU A 26 3.82 -11.47 2.13
CA LEU A 26 3.71 -12.51 1.11
C LEU A 26 2.23 -12.67 0.68
N PRO A 27 1.91 -12.59 -0.61
CA PRO A 27 0.53 -12.75 -1.07
C PRO A 27 -0.02 -14.14 -0.73
N GLU A 28 -1.16 -14.21 -0.04
CA GLU A 28 -1.74 -15.47 0.47
C GLU A 28 -2.03 -16.51 -0.63
N ALA A 29 -2.41 -16.05 -1.83
CA ALA A 29 -2.77 -16.90 -2.96
C ALA A 29 -1.69 -16.95 -4.06
N GLN A 30 -0.43 -16.67 -3.73
CA GLN A 30 0.65 -16.68 -4.71
C GLN A 30 0.83 -18.08 -5.33
N GLN A 31 0.71 -18.17 -6.65
CA GLN A 31 1.06 -19.37 -7.41
C GLN A 31 2.47 -19.22 -7.98
N VAL A 32 3.42 -19.97 -7.45
CA VAL A 32 4.80 -19.92 -7.91
C VAL A 32 4.99 -20.84 -9.12
N THR A 33 5.17 -20.25 -10.29
CA THR A 33 5.63 -20.97 -11.48
C THR A 33 7.10 -21.35 -11.30
N THR A 34 7.47 -22.56 -11.74
CA THR A 34 8.86 -23.05 -11.72
C THR A 34 9.25 -23.60 -13.09
N VAL A 35 10.56 -23.71 -13.34
CA VAL A 35 11.13 -24.36 -14.54
C VAL A 35 12.12 -25.45 -14.12
N ILE A 36 12.27 -26.49 -14.96
CA ILE A 36 13.26 -27.53 -14.72
C ILE A 36 14.66 -27.07 -15.15
N ALA A 37 15.69 -27.61 -14.49
CA ALA A 37 17.10 -27.27 -14.69
C ALA A 37 17.59 -27.37 -16.15
N SER A 38 17.11 -28.37 -16.87
CA SER A 38 17.46 -28.68 -18.26
C SER A 38 16.67 -27.89 -19.30
N ALA A 39 15.63 -27.15 -18.90
CA ALA A 39 14.87 -26.30 -19.81
C ALA A 39 15.78 -25.22 -20.41
N CYS A 40 15.51 -24.80 -21.64
CA CYS A 40 16.35 -23.78 -22.26
C CYS A 40 15.93 -22.35 -21.83
N ALA A 41 16.86 -21.42 -21.93
CA ALA A 41 16.65 -20.03 -21.53
C ALA A 41 15.45 -19.38 -22.25
N ARG A 42 15.21 -19.70 -23.53
CA ARG A 42 14.08 -19.20 -24.30
C ARG A 42 12.76 -19.64 -23.67
N GLU A 43 12.63 -20.91 -23.29
CA GLU A 43 11.41 -21.43 -22.66
C GLU A 43 11.14 -20.74 -21.33
N ALA A 44 12.18 -20.53 -20.51
CA ALA A 44 12.06 -19.81 -19.25
C ALA A 44 11.67 -18.34 -19.46
N LEU A 45 12.27 -17.65 -20.43
CA LEU A 45 11.90 -16.28 -20.80
C LEU A 45 10.44 -16.18 -21.27
N GLN A 46 9.98 -17.15 -22.08
CA GLN A 46 8.58 -17.20 -22.51
C GLN A 46 7.62 -17.50 -21.34
N ALA A 47 8.01 -18.36 -20.40
CA ALA A 47 7.21 -18.65 -19.20
C ALA A 47 7.09 -17.40 -18.32
N MET A 48 8.19 -16.65 -18.18
CA MET A 48 8.22 -15.36 -17.49
C MET A 48 7.33 -14.33 -18.17
N GLU A 49 7.41 -14.17 -19.51
CA GLU A 49 6.62 -13.21 -20.28
C GLU A 49 5.11 -13.50 -20.19
N ARG A 50 4.70 -14.76 -20.40
CA ARG A 50 3.28 -15.16 -20.35
C ARG A 50 2.63 -14.87 -18.99
N SER A 51 3.42 -14.97 -17.92
CA SER A 51 2.95 -14.76 -16.55
C SER A 51 3.24 -13.35 -16.02
N GLY A 52 3.95 -12.51 -16.78
CA GLY A 52 4.35 -11.16 -16.34
C GLY A 52 5.39 -11.15 -15.21
N TYR A 53 6.25 -12.18 -15.12
CA TYR A 53 7.26 -12.31 -14.07
C TYR A 53 8.65 -11.91 -14.55
N SER A 54 9.49 -11.44 -13.62
CA SER A 54 10.90 -11.09 -13.90
C SER A 54 11.91 -12.15 -13.45
N GLN A 55 11.41 -13.21 -12.81
CA GLN A 55 12.19 -14.31 -12.28
C GLN A 55 11.35 -15.58 -12.15
N VAL A 56 12.01 -16.74 -12.23
CA VAL A 56 11.39 -18.06 -12.07
C VAL A 56 12.34 -19.01 -11.33
N PRO A 57 11.89 -19.66 -10.24
CA PRO A 57 12.68 -20.68 -9.55
C PRO A 57 12.97 -21.87 -10.46
N VAL A 58 14.22 -22.31 -10.42
CA VAL A 58 14.71 -23.48 -11.15
C VAL A 58 14.72 -24.66 -10.20
N VAL A 59 14.10 -25.77 -10.61
CA VAL A 59 13.95 -26.98 -9.80
C VAL A 59 14.57 -28.20 -10.47
N THR A 60 14.96 -29.18 -9.66
CA THR A 60 15.35 -30.51 -10.15
C THR A 60 14.14 -31.24 -10.73
N GLU A 61 14.34 -32.01 -11.80
CA GLU A 61 13.28 -32.75 -12.49
C GLU A 61 12.61 -33.82 -11.61
N THR A 62 13.37 -34.47 -10.71
CA THR A 62 12.89 -35.63 -9.95
C THR A 62 12.13 -35.26 -8.68
N LYS A 63 12.67 -34.35 -7.88
CA LYS A 63 12.16 -34.03 -6.53
C LYS A 63 11.58 -32.62 -6.40
N GLY A 64 11.59 -31.82 -7.47
CA GLY A 64 11.15 -30.43 -7.42
C GLY A 64 11.98 -29.54 -6.48
N ARG A 65 13.18 -29.98 -6.08
CA ARG A 65 14.05 -29.22 -5.19
C ARG A 65 14.57 -27.99 -5.93
N VAL A 66 14.45 -26.81 -5.33
CA VAL A 66 14.98 -25.56 -5.88
C VAL A 66 16.51 -25.60 -5.87
N ILE A 67 17.10 -25.35 -7.03
CA ILE A 67 18.55 -25.29 -7.25
C ILE A 67 19.06 -23.90 -7.56
N GLY A 68 18.19 -23.01 -8.05
CA GLY A 68 18.53 -21.64 -8.37
C GLY A 68 17.30 -20.82 -8.77
N VAL A 69 17.54 -19.62 -9.26
CA VAL A 69 16.52 -18.78 -9.89
C VAL A 69 17.05 -18.27 -11.22
N PHE A 70 16.24 -18.40 -12.26
CA PHE A 70 16.50 -17.77 -13.54
C PHE A 70 15.77 -16.42 -13.58
N SER A 71 16.45 -15.34 -13.94
CA SER A 71 15.88 -13.99 -13.98
C SER A 71 16.37 -13.21 -15.19
N HIS A 72 15.71 -12.11 -15.53
CA HIS A 72 16.22 -11.20 -16.57
C HIS A 72 17.64 -10.71 -16.25
N ARG A 73 17.94 -10.48 -14.96
CA ARG A 73 19.27 -10.10 -14.48
C ARG A 73 20.28 -11.22 -14.67
N SER A 74 19.95 -12.44 -14.27
CA SER A 74 20.88 -13.58 -14.41
C SER A 74 21.19 -13.85 -15.89
N PHE A 75 20.16 -13.82 -16.75
CA PHE A 75 20.29 -13.94 -18.19
C PHE A 75 21.17 -12.84 -18.79
N ALA A 76 20.91 -11.57 -18.47
CA ALA A 76 21.67 -10.44 -19.00
C ALA A 76 23.15 -10.47 -18.58
N ARG A 77 23.44 -10.84 -17.32
CA ARG A 77 24.83 -10.98 -16.83
C ARG A 77 25.58 -12.04 -17.61
N GLN A 78 24.93 -13.18 -17.88
CA GLN A 78 25.56 -14.24 -18.66
C GLN A 78 25.69 -13.86 -20.14
N ALA A 79 24.71 -13.16 -20.71
CA ALA A 79 24.79 -12.64 -22.08
C ALA A 79 26.04 -11.77 -22.30
N LEU A 80 26.41 -10.94 -21.32
CA LEU A 80 27.64 -10.15 -21.36
C LEU A 80 28.89 -11.03 -21.33
N GLY A 81 28.92 -12.06 -20.47
CA GLY A 81 30.01 -13.03 -20.43
C GLY A 81 30.18 -13.79 -21.75
N TYR A 82 29.06 -14.25 -22.33
CA TYR A 82 29.01 -14.92 -23.64
C TYR A 82 29.46 -14.00 -24.80
N ALA A 83 29.18 -12.70 -24.73
CA ALA A 83 29.62 -11.74 -25.74
C ALA A 83 31.14 -11.53 -25.70
N GLN A 84 31.73 -11.54 -24.50
CA GLN A 84 33.13 -11.23 -24.24
C GLN A 84 34.08 -12.43 -24.40
N ASP A 85 33.61 -13.66 -24.15
CA ASP A 85 34.46 -14.85 -24.22
C ASP A 85 34.26 -15.66 -25.51
N ALA A 86 35.25 -15.63 -26.40
CA ALA A 86 35.27 -16.38 -27.64
C ALA A 86 35.23 -17.90 -27.44
N LYS A 87 35.60 -18.44 -26.26
CA LYS A 87 35.51 -19.87 -25.93
C LYS A 87 34.10 -20.30 -25.52
N LEU A 88 33.28 -19.41 -24.96
CA LEU A 88 31.87 -19.68 -24.66
C LEU A 88 30.96 -19.58 -25.89
N ARG A 89 31.48 -19.10 -27.03
CA ARG A 89 30.81 -19.22 -28.33
C ARG A 89 30.87 -20.67 -28.83
N SER A 90 30.22 -21.59 -28.12
CA SER A 90 30.08 -22.99 -28.52
C SER A 90 29.23 -23.20 -29.78
N GLY A 91 28.85 -22.13 -30.49
CA GLY A 91 27.90 -22.15 -31.60
C GLY A 91 26.44 -22.30 -31.16
N VAL A 92 26.19 -22.52 -29.86
CA VAL A 92 24.85 -22.60 -29.28
C VAL A 92 24.34 -21.19 -29.00
N ALA A 93 23.16 -20.84 -29.51
CA ALA A 93 22.53 -19.57 -29.23
C ALA A 93 22.21 -19.48 -27.72
N LEU A 94 22.42 -18.33 -27.08
CA LEU A 94 22.20 -18.16 -25.64
C LEU A 94 20.78 -18.55 -25.19
N GLY A 95 19.79 -18.38 -26.07
CA GLY A 95 18.41 -18.82 -25.83
C GLY A 95 18.25 -20.34 -25.70
N GLU A 96 19.18 -21.13 -26.23
CA GLU A 96 19.17 -22.60 -26.18
C GLU A 96 20.02 -23.15 -25.02
N ALA A 97 20.80 -22.30 -24.34
CA ALA A 97 21.57 -22.72 -23.17
C ALA A 97 20.61 -23.14 -22.04
N PRO A 98 20.94 -24.20 -21.28
CA PRO A 98 20.09 -24.68 -20.20
C PRO A 98 20.06 -23.66 -19.05
N VAL A 99 18.90 -23.54 -18.39
CA VAL A 99 18.71 -22.53 -17.34
C VAL A 99 19.64 -22.73 -16.14
N GLU A 100 20.08 -23.95 -15.86
CA GLU A 100 21.03 -24.24 -14.78
C GLU A 100 22.41 -23.59 -14.97
N GLU A 101 22.80 -23.30 -16.22
CA GLU A 101 24.04 -22.55 -16.52
C GLU A 101 23.85 -21.04 -16.35
N LEU A 102 22.60 -20.57 -16.35
CA LEU A 102 22.25 -19.15 -16.40
C LEU A 102 21.58 -18.63 -15.13
N MET A 103 21.34 -19.50 -14.15
CA MET A 103 20.67 -19.16 -12.91
C MET A 103 21.59 -18.42 -11.94
N GLU A 104 20.98 -17.68 -11.01
CA GLU A 104 21.63 -17.11 -9.84
C GLU A 104 21.24 -17.85 -8.56
N THR A 105 22.11 -17.77 -7.55
CA THR A 105 21.85 -18.39 -6.25
C THR A 105 20.80 -17.57 -5.49
N PRO A 106 19.64 -18.15 -5.13
CA PRO A 106 18.63 -17.44 -4.37
C PRO A 106 19.02 -17.35 -2.89
N LYS A 107 18.55 -16.30 -2.24
CA LYS A 107 18.44 -16.26 -0.79
C LYS A 107 17.09 -16.81 -0.35
N PHE A 108 17.11 -17.73 0.60
CA PHE A 108 15.91 -18.22 1.29
C PHE A 108 15.69 -17.45 2.59
N VAL A 109 14.42 -17.17 2.90
CA VAL A 109 13.98 -16.56 4.15
C VAL A 109 12.81 -17.35 4.74
N ASP A 110 12.70 -17.33 6.07
CA ASP A 110 11.58 -17.94 6.78
C ASP A 110 10.36 -17.01 6.79
N LEU A 111 9.16 -17.58 6.87
CA LEU A 111 7.90 -16.84 7.00
C LEU A 111 7.88 -15.91 8.22
N SER A 112 8.50 -16.34 9.33
CA SER A 112 8.62 -15.56 10.55
C SER A 112 9.76 -14.54 10.54
N ALA A 113 10.55 -14.45 9.46
CA ALA A 113 11.64 -13.48 9.39
C ALA A 113 11.09 -12.04 9.50
N PRO A 114 11.68 -11.17 10.35
CA PRO A 114 11.28 -9.77 10.42
C PRO A 114 11.49 -9.08 9.07
N LEU A 115 10.50 -8.30 8.62
CA LEU A 115 10.53 -7.68 7.29
C LEU A 115 11.78 -6.80 7.10
N HIS A 116 12.17 -6.03 8.11
CA HIS A 116 13.32 -5.13 8.06
C HIS A 116 14.66 -5.82 7.79
N GLU A 117 14.82 -7.10 8.17
CA GLU A 117 16.03 -7.89 7.88
C GLU A 117 16.09 -8.36 6.43
N VAL A 118 14.93 -8.44 5.76
CA VAL A 118 14.79 -8.90 4.38
C VAL A 118 14.95 -7.73 3.39
N LEU A 119 14.58 -6.50 3.78
CA LEU A 119 14.63 -5.32 2.93
C LEU A 119 16.00 -5.07 2.26
N PRO A 120 17.16 -5.17 2.95
CA PRO A 120 18.45 -4.96 2.29
C PRO A 120 18.72 -5.94 1.15
N TYR A 121 18.23 -7.18 1.28
CA TYR A 121 18.38 -8.19 0.23
C TYR A 121 17.47 -7.92 -0.95
N LEU A 122 16.23 -7.49 -0.70
CA LEU A 122 15.30 -7.09 -1.76
C LEU A 122 15.84 -5.88 -2.54
N GLN A 123 16.44 -4.92 -1.86
CA GLN A 123 17.04 -3.75 -2.50
C GLN A 123 18.23 -4.12 -3.42
N GLN A 124 18.99 -5.15 -3.06
CA GLN A 124 20.17 -5.56 -3.83
C GLN A 124 19.85 -6.58 -4.92
N HIS A 125 18.87 -7.46 -4.70
CA HIS A 125 18.62 -8.64 -5.51
C HIS A 125 17.18 -8.75 -6.04
N ASP A 126 16.33 -7.74 -5.87
CA ASP A 126 14.94 -7.62 -6.35
C ASP A 126 13.93 -8.63 -5.77
N PHE A 127 14.40 -9.80 -5.30
CA PHE A 127 13.58 -10.85 -4.73
C PHE A 127 14.32 -11.68 -3.67
N VAL A 128 13.54 -12.40 -2.86
CA VAL A 128 13.97 -13.53 -2.03
C VAL A 128 12.99 -14.68 -2.18
N LEU A 129 13.45 -15.91 -1.97
CA LEU A 129 12.57 -17.07 -1.89
C LEU A 129 12.12 -17.29 -0.45
N VAL A 130 10.85 -17.63 -0.25
CA VAL A 130 10.29 -17.93 1.06
C VAL A 130 10.16 -19.44 1.22
N GLY A 131 10.69 -19.98 2.32
CA GLY A 131 10.70 -21.42 2.62
C GLY A 131 12.09 -22.03 2.52
N THR A 132 12.18 -23.25 1.96
CA THR A 132 13.43 -24.00 1.82
C THR A 132 13.63 -24.51 0.41
N LYS A 133 14.80 -25.10 0.12
CA LYS A 133 15.07 -25.71 -1.18
C LYS A 133 14.09 -26.85 -1.50
N GLU A 134 13.65 -27.58 -0.47
CA GLU A 134 12.74 -28.73 -0.60
C GLU A 134 11.27 -28.31 -0.55
N ARG A 135 10.96 -27.18 0.10
CA ARG A 135 9.61 -26.65 0.27
C ARG A 135 9.59 -25.16 -0.04
N LEU A 136 9.40 -24.84 -1.31
CA LEU A 136 9.18 -23.47 -1.74
C LEU A 136 7.76 -23.04 -1.37
N VAL A 137 7.65 -21.96 -0.60
CA VAL A 137 6.36 -21.37 -0.21
C VAL A 137 5.98 -20.25 -1.17
N GLY A 138 6.94 -19.39 -1.50
CA GLY A 138 6.66 -18.17 -2.24
C GLY A 138 7.92 -17.46 -2.73
N ILE A 139 7.70 -16.36 -3.45
CA ILE A 139 8.72 -15.40 -3.83
C ILE A 139 8.28 -14.05 -3.29
N LEU A 140 9.11 -13.40 -2.50
CA LEU A 140 8.87 -12.04 -2.01
C LEU A 140 9.68 -11.07 -2.86
N THR A 141 9.03 -10.01 -3.34
CA THR A 141 9.64 -8.97 -4.18
C THR A 141 9.50 -7.59 -3.55
N ALA A 142 10.23 -6.61 -4.07
CA ALA A 142 10.06 -5.21 -3.68
C ALA A 142 8.63 -4.69 -3.94
N SER A 143 7.96 -5.17 -5.00
CA SER A 143 6.59 -4.77 -5.33
C SER A 143 5.57 -5.25 -4.30
N ASP A 144 5.77 -6.44 -3.72
CA ASP A 144 4.92 -6.96 -2.64
C ASP A 144 5.05 -6.08 -1.40
N VAL A 145 6.29 -5.72 -1.03
CA VAL A 145 6.57 -4.80 0.07
C VAL A 145 5.92 -3.44 -0.17
N MET A 146 6.04 -2.89 -1.38
CA MET A 146 5.44 -1.60 -1.71
C MET A 146 3.91 -1.64 -1.60
N THR A 147 3.29 -2.72 -2.08
CA THR A 147 1.83 -2.91 -2.00
C THR A 147 1.37 -2.99 -0.55
N TYR A 148 2.12 -3.72 0.28
CA TYR A 148 1.87 -3.82 1.72
C TYR A 148 2.03 -2.47 2.43
N LEU A 149 3.13 -1.76 2.19
CA LEU A 149 3.35 -0.44 2.81
C LEU A 149 2.29 0.56 2.38
N TYR A 150 1.87 0.52 1.12
CA TYR A 150 0.77 1.34 0.62
C TYR A 150 -0.54 1.03 1.36
N SER A 151 -0.90 -0.23 1.56
CA SER A 151 -2.14 -0.59 2.28
C SER A 151 -2.13 -0.12 3.74
N VAL A 152 -0.97 -0.10 4.38
CA VAL A 152 -0.78 0.46 5.73
C VAL A 152 -0.88 1.99 5.73
N ALA A 153 -0.34 2.67 4.72
CA ALA A 153 -0.27 4.12 4.66
C ALA A 153 -1.57 4.79 4.18
N VAL A 154 -2.34 4.14 3.32
CA VAL A 154 -3.55 4.69 2.66
C VAL A 154 -4.53 5.36 3.65
N PRO A 155 -4.89 4.75 4.80
CA PRO A 155 -5.81 5.39 5.73
C PRO A 155 -5.31 6.75 6.25
N PHE A 156 -4.00 6.88 6.49
CA PHE A 156 -3.40 8.14 6.94
C PHE A 156 -3.43 9.20 5.83
N LEU A 157 -3.11 8.81 4.60
CA LEU A 157 -3.14 9.69 3.45
C LEU A 157 -4.55 10.22 3.18
N LEU A 158 -5.56 9.34 3.20
CA LEU A 158 -6.95 9.74 2.99
C LEU A 158 -7.44 10.69 4.09
N VAL A 159 -7.11 10.43 5.35
CA VAL A 159 -7.45 11.33 6.46
C VAL A 159 -6.79 12.70 6.29
N GLN A 160 -5.51 12.73 5.91
CA GLN A 160 -4.79 13.97 5.62
C GLN A 160 -5.45 14.76 4.48
N GLU A 161 -5.76 14.10 3.36
CA GLU A 161 -6.42 14.73 2.21
C GLU A 161 -7.78 15.31 2.59
N ILE A 162 -8.59 14.58 3.35
CA ILE A 162 -9.89 15.05 3.84
C ILE A 162 -9.73 16.28 4.73
N GLU A 163 -8.78 16.26 5.68
CA GLU A 163 -8.59 17.36 6.62
C GLU A 163 -8.11 18.63 5.90
N LEU A 164 -7.15 18.50 4.97
CA LEU A 164 -6.67 19.63 4.17
C LEU A 164 -7.76 20.17 3.23
N ALA A 165 -8.51 19.30 2.57
CA ALA A 165 -9.62 19.70 1.70
C ALA A 165 -10.72 20.42 2.50
N LEU A 166 -11.01 19.97 3.72
CA LEU A 166 -12.00 20.62 4.58
C LEU A 166 -11.54 22.00 5.02
N ARG A 167 -10.24 22.17 5.36
CA ARG A 167 -9.65 23.48 5.68
C ARG A 167 -9.73 24.43 4.49
N ASP A 168 -9.35 23.99 3.30
CA ASP A 168 -9.44 24.80 2.08
C ASP A 168 -10.89 25.22 1.79
N LEU A 169 -11.83 24.29 1.94
CA LEU A 169 -13.25 24.59 1.78
C LEU A 169 -13.73 25.66 2.77
N ILE A 170 -13.33 25.57 4.04
CA ILE A 170 -13.69 26.57 5.05
C ILE A 170 -13.08 27.92 4.67
N GLN A 171 -11.80 27.96 4.30
CA GLN A 171 -11.10 29.19 3.92
C GLN A 171 -11.73 29.87 2.70
N LYS A 172 -12.23 29.10 1.73
CA LYS A 172 -12.97 29.64 0.57
C LYS A 172 -14.40 30.09 0.92
N SER A 173 -14.97 29.62 2.03
CA SER A 173 -16.35 29.92 2.44
C SER A 173 -16.45 31.10 3.41
N VAL A 174 -15.43 31.33 4.24
CA VAL A 174 -15.42 32.39 5.26
C VAL A 174 -14.08 33.11 5.32
N VAL A 175 -14.14 34.44 5.48
CA VAL A 175 -12.95 35.25 5.77
C VAL A 175 -12.51 35.06 7.24
N PRO A 176 -11.25 35.34 7.60
CA PRO A 176 -10.71 35.08 8.95
C PRO A 176 -11.54 35.65 10.11
N ASP A 177 -12.05 36.88 9.97
CA ASP A 177 -12.86 37.52 11.02
C ASP A 177 -14.20 36.79 11.24
N ILE A 178 -14.81 36.29 10.16
CA ILE A 178 -16.04 35.48 10.23
C ILE A 178 -15.73 34.11 10.84
N LEU A 179 -14.58 33.50 10.52
CA LEU A 179 -14.17 32.23 11.11
C LEU A 179 -14.04 32.31 12.63
N ALA A 180 -13.44 33.37 13.16
CA ALA A 180 -13.33 33.58 14.60
C ALA A 180 -14.71 33.69 15.27
N GLU A 181 -15.64 34.38 14.62
CA GLU A 181 -17.02 34.49 15.09
C GLU A 181 -17.77 33.14 15.01
N CYS A 182 -17.62 32.40 13.92
CA CYS A 182 -18.16 31.05 13.78
C CYS A 182 -17.62 30.11 14.87
N SER A 183 -16.34 30.24 15.21
CA SER A 183 -15.69 29.50 16.30
C SER A 183 -16.31 29.85 17.65
N ARG A 184 -16.41 31.15 18.01
CA ARG A 184 -17.06 31.58 19.26
C ARG A 184 -18.49 31.03 19.39
N ARG A 185 -19.27 31.07 18.32
CA ARG A 185 -20.66 30.59 18.31
C ARG A 185 -20.76 29.08 18.49
N ALA A 186 -19.89 28.33 17.83
CA ALA A 186 -20.01 26.87 17.74
C ALA A 186 -19.24 26.12 18.84
N LEU A 187 -18.14 26.69 19.33
CA LEU A 187 -17.16 26.00 20.19
C LEU A 187 -17.09 26.53 21.62
N SER A 188 -17.84 27.59 21.97
CA SER A 188 -17.85 28.18 23.32
C SER A 188 -18.28 27.22 24.45
N SER A 189 -18.99 26.13 24.12
CA SER A 189 -19.32 25.08 25.08
C SER A 189 -18.19 24.06 25.30
N LEU A 190 -17.24 23.97 24.36
CA LEU A 190 -16.14 23.01 24.38
C LEU A 190 -14.83 23.63 24.88
N TYR A 191 -14.65 24.94 24.71
CA TYR A 191 -13.45 25.67 25.09
C TYR A 191 -13.78 26.87 25.98
N ARG A 192 -12.83 27.23 26.84
CA ARG A 192 -12.84 28.52 27.51
C ARG A 192 -12.55 29.63 26.52
N GLU A 193 -13.07 30.84 26.77
CA GLU A 193 -12.93 31.99 25.88
C GLU A 193 -11.47 32.32 25.55
N ASP A 194 -10.56 32.21 26.53
CA ASP A 194 -9.12 32.44 26.38
C ASP A 194 -8.38 31.37 25.56
N ARG A 195 -9.05 30.26 25.22
CA ARG A 195 -8.47 29.11 24.49
C ARG A 195 -9.25 28.73 23.23
N LEU A 196 -10.18 29.57 22.80
CA LEU A 196 -10.93 29.30 21.58
C LEU A 196 -9.99 29.29 20.37
N PRO A 197 -10.00 28.22 19.56
CA PRO A 197 -9.19 28.19 18.36
C PRO A 197 -9.79 29.14 17.32
N ILE A 198 -9.00 30.12 16.88
CA ILE A 198 -9.43 31.16 15.91
C ILE A 198 -8.79 31.00 14.53
N THR A 199 -7.79 30.13 14.40
CA THR A 199 -7.18 29.75 13.11
C THR A 199 -7.47 28.29 12.80
N LEU A 200 -7.46 27.93 11.52
CA LEU A 200 -7.74 26.56 11.10
C LEU A 200 -6.69 25.58 11.64
N GLU A 201 -5.42 25.97 11.70
CA GLU A 201 -4.33 25.14 12.18
C GLU A 201 -4.43 24.81 13.68
N ALA A 202 -5.10 25.68 14.46
CA ALA A 202 -5.33 25.48 15.89
C ALA A 202 -6.57 24.61 16.18
N MET A 203 -7.39 24.31 15.17
CA MET A 203 -8.61 23.53 15.30
C MET A 203 -8.33 22.04 15.08
N SER A 204 -9.06 21.20 15.79
CA SER A 204 -9.16 19.77 15.52
C SER A 204 -10.16 19.48 14.40
N PHE A 205 -10.13 18.26 13.85
CA PHE A 205 -11.13 17.81 12.89
C PHE A 205 -12.57 17.96 13.42
N GLY A 206 -12.78 17.65 14.71
CA GLY A 206 -14.09 17.78 15.35
C GLY A 206 -14.58 19.22 15.43
N ASP A 207 -13.66 20.19 15.57
CA ASP A 207 -13.99 21.61 15.60
C ASP A 207 -14.50 22.08 14.24
N TYR A 208 -13.85 21.67 13.13
CA TYR A 208 -14.33 21.96 11.78
C TYR A 208 -15.76 21.46 11.57
N VAL A 209 -16.01 20.20 11.93
CA VAL A 209 -17.32 19.58 11.77
C VAL A 209 -18.36 20.32 12.63
N THR A 210 -18.01 20.70 13.86
CA THR A 210 -18.91 21.44 14.76
C THR A 210 -19.24 22.83 14.21
N ILE A 211 -18.24 23.56 13.71
CA ILE A 211 -18.40 24.87 13.07
C ILE A 211 -19.32 24.77 11.86
N ILE A 212 -19.08 23.81 10.96
CA ILE A 212 -19.85 23.63 9.72
C ILE A 212 -21.32 23.30 10.04
N LYS A 213 -21.56 22.45 11.04
CA LYS A 213 -22.90 21.98 11.39
C LYS A 213 -23.73 22.98 12.19
N ALA A 214 -23.11 24.00 12.78
CA ALA A 214 -23.85 24.98 13.58
C ALA A 214 -24.90 25.69 12.70
N PRO A 215 -26.20 25.70 13.10
CA PRO A 215 -27.26 26.30 12.28
C PRO A 215 -26.99 27.74 11.86
N LEU A 216 -26.38 28.54 12.75
CA LEU A 216 -26.05 29.93 12.50
C LEU A 216 -24.87 30.13 11.54
N ASN A 217 -24.00 29.13 11.40
CA ASN A 217 -22.86 29.19 10.50
C ASN A 217 -23.18 28.60 9.11
N TRP A 218 -24.17 27.71 9.03
CA TRP A 218 -24.55 27.00 7.81
C TRP A 218 -24.74 27.88 6.56
N PRO A 219 -25.32 29.10 6.64
CA PRO A 219 -25.45 29.97 5.47
C PRO A 219 -24.14 30.17 4.72
N HIS A 220 -23.00 30.27 5.41
CA HIS A 220 -21.67 30.43 4.79
C HIS A 220 -21.22 29.17 4.03
N PHE A 221 -21.60 27.98 4.51
CA PHE A 221 -21.13 26.71 3.96
C PHE A 221 -22.09 26.10 2.94
N SER A 222 -23.34 26.54 2.88
CA SER A 222 -24.36 25.98 1.97
C SER A 222 -23.97 26.05 0.48
N GLY A 223 -23.28 27.12 0.07
CA GLY A 223 -22.74 27.25 -1.29
C GLY A 223 -21.65 26.23 -1.60
N ALA A 224 -20.82 25.92 -0.60
CA ALA A 224 -19.65 25.05 -0.71
C ALA A 224 -19.97 23.56 -0.48
N LEU A 225 -20.88 23.20 0.43
CA LEU A 225 -21.20 21.81 0.80
C LEU A 225 -22.56 21.32 0.29
N GLY A 226 -23.34 22.19 -0.35
CA GLY A 226 -24.68 21.93 -0.86
C GLY A 226 -25.76 22.46 0.08
N ALA A 227 -27.02 22.43 -0.37
CA ALA A 227 -28.12 23.07 0.36
C ALA A 227 -28.50 22.36 1.67
N ASP A 228 -28.26 21.06 1.77
CA ASP A 228 -28.71 20.22 2.89
C ASP A 228 -27.61 19.97 3.92
N ARG A 229 -27.75 20.65 5.06
CA ARG A 229 -26.87 20.53 6.23
C ARG A 229 -26.79 19.12 6.79
N ASN A 230 -27.91 18.40 6.81
CA ASN A 230 -27.97 17.06 7.39
C ASN A 230 -27.19 16.09 6.50
N ARG A 231 -27.30 16.21 5.18
CA ARG A 231 -26.51 15.40 4.23
C ARG A 231 -25.01 15.65 4.37
N ALA A 232 -24.58 16.89 4.53
CA ALA A 232 -23.17 17.21 4.77
C ALA A 232 -22.69 16.64 6.13
N SER A 233 -23.51 16.75 7.16
CA SER A 233 -23.22 16.22 8.51
C SER A 233 -23.01 14.71 8.48
N VAL A 234 -23.91 13.96 7.86
CA VAL A 234 -23.85 12.49 7.76
C VAL A 234 -22.58 12.01 7.05
N LYS A 235 -22.07 12.79 6.09
CA LYS A 235 -20.81 12.47 5.40
C LYS A 235 -19.56 12.73 6.24
N LEU A 236 -19.57 13.78 7.06
CA LEU A 236 -18.39 14.23 7.82
C LEU A 236 -18.27 13.58 9.20
N GLU A 237 -19.40 13.30 9.88
CA GLU A 237 -19.40 12.76 11.24
C GLU A 237 -18.61 11.45 11.40
N PRO A 238 -18.77 10.43 10.52
CA PRO A 238 -18.05 9.16 10.68
C PRO A 238 -16.54 9.31 10.58
N ILE A 239 -16.06 10.32 9.84
CA ILE A 239 -14.65 10.54 9.57
C ILE A 239 -13.88 10.87 10.84
N GLY A 240 -14.47 11.62 11.77
CA GLY A 240 -13.83 11.92 13.05
C GLY A 240 -13.52 10.65 13.86
N GLY A 241 -14.44 9.68 13.83
CA GLY A 241 -14.24 8.36 14.43
C GLY A 241 -13.12 7.58 13.75
N LEU A 242 -13.17 7.47 12.42
CA LEU A 242 -12.16 6.76 11.63
C LEU A 242 -10.76 7.38 11.78
N ARG A 243 -10.66 8.70 11.76
CA ARG A 243 -9.43 9.45 12.01
C ARG A 243 -8.83 9.12 13.38
N ASN A 244 -9.67 8.99 14.40
CA ASN A 244 -9.23 8.58 15.73
C ASN A 244 -8.80 7.10 15.78
N ASP A 245 -9.48 6.21 15.06
CA ASP A 245 -9.08 4.81 14.95
C ASP A 245 -7.71 4.69 14.27
N VAL A 246 -7.48 5.44 13.20
CA VAL A 246 -6.22 5.51 12.43
C VAL A 246 -5.06 6.04 13.28
N PHE A 247 -5.20 7.24 13.88
CA PHE A 247 -4.09 7.88 14.60
C PHE A 247 -3.81 7.31 15.98
N HIS A 248 -4.81 6.68 16.63
CA HIS A 248 -4.63 6.06 17.94
C HIS A 248 -4.53 4.54 17.89
N PHE A 249 -4.47 3.95 16.70
CA PHE A 249 -4.35 2.50 16.48
C PHE A 249 -5.38 1.69 17.28
N LYS A 250 -6.61 2.20 17.40
CA LYS A 250 -7.64 1.60 18.28
C LYS A 250 -8.06 0.22 17.82
N ARG A 251 -8.06 0.01 16.50
CA ARG A 251 -8.41 -1.25 15.84
C ARG A 251 -7.81 -1.28 14.42
N PRO A 252 -7.72 -2.45 13.77
CA PRO A 252 -7.42 -2.54 12.35
C PRO A 252 -8.44 -1.77 11.51
N ILE A 253 -7.94 -1.09 10.46
CA ILE A 253 -8.76 -0.39 9.47
C ILE A 253 -9.19 -1.39 8.41
N THR A 254 -10.49 -1.46 8.13
CA THR A 254 -11.07 -2.39 7.17
C THR A 254 -11.12 -1.77 5.77
N SER A 255 -11.38 -2.61 4.76
CA SER A 255 -11.65 -2.12 3.40
C SER A 255 -12.85 -1.18 3.37
N GLU A 256 -13.91 -1.46 4.13
CA GLU A 256 -15.10 -0.59 4.21
C GLU A 256 -14.76 0.78 4.83
N ASP A 257 -13.90 0.81 5.85
CA ASP A 257 -13.44 2.08 6.43
C ASP A 257 -12.66 2.92 5.40
N THR A 258 -11.81 2.26 4.62
CA THR A 258 -11.02 2.89 3.55
C THR A 258 -11.92 3.42 2.44
N GLU A 259 -12.96 2.66 2.04
CA GLU A 259 -13.97 3.10 1.09
C GLU A 259 -14.75 4.32 1.59
N ARG A 260 -15.12 4.34 2.88
CA ARG A 260 -15.80 5.50 3.50
C ARG A 260 -14.92 6.75 3.49
N LEU A 261 -13.63 6.60 3.82
CA LEU A 261 -12.66 7.69 3.73
C LEU A 261 -12.52 8.18 2.28
N SER A 262 -12.33 7.27 1.32
CA SER A 262 -12.23 7.62 -0.11
C SER A 262 -13.47 8.35 -0.60
N ALA A 263 -14.67 7.85 -0.28
CA ALA A 263 -15.92 8.47 -0.70
C ALA A 263 -16.11 9.89 -0.13
N CYS A 264 -15.63 10.14 1.09
CA CYS A 264 -15.62 11.50 1.66
C CYS A 264 -14.60 12.39 0.96
N ARG A 265 -13.38 11.89 0.72
CA ARG A 265 -12.32 12.58 -0.01
C ARG A 265 -12.79 13.00 -1.41
N ASP A 266 -13.32 12.05 -2.17
CA ASP A 266 -13.82 12.29 -3.53
C ASP A 266 -14.97 13.30 -3.55
N TRP A 267 -15.86 13.21 -2.55
CA TRP A 267 -16.93 14.19 -2.39
C TRP A 267 -16.38 15.60 -2.13
N LEU A 268 -15.46 15.77 -1.18
CA LEU A 268 -14.86 17.09 -0.89
C LEU A 268 -14.09 17.65 -2.08
N LYS A 269 -13.33 16.80 -2.79
CA LYS A 269 -12.63 17.18 -4.01
C LYS A 269 -13.60 17.76 -5.06
N MET A 270 -14.68 17.03 -5.36
CA MET A 270 -15.71 17.51 -6.28
C MET A 270 -16.35 18.82 -5.82
N ARG A 271 -16.55 19.00 -4.50
CA ARG A 271 -17.08 20.27 -3.97
C ARG A 271 -16.11 21.44 -4.16
N LEU A 272 -14.80 21.22 -3.98
CA LEU A 272 -13.78 22.23 -4.21
C LEU A 272 -13.68 22.62 -5.69
N GLU A 273 -13.68 21.65 -6.60
CA GLU A 273 -13.68 21.88 -8.06
C GLU A 273 -14.88 22.76 -8.47
N LEU A 274 -16.08 22.47 -7.96
CA LEU A 274 -17.27 23.29 -8.21
C LEU A 274 -17.18 24.73 -7.66
N ILE A 275 -16.40 24.96 -6.60
CA ILE A 275 -16.19 26.32 -6.05
C ILE A 275 -15.22 27.07 -6.96
N GLU A 276 -14.17 26.42 -7.43
CA GLU A 276 -13.16 27.01 -8.32
C GLU A 276 -13.77 27.43 -9.65
N ASP A 277 -14.56 26.56 -10.28
CA ASP A 277 -15.24 26.86 -11.55
C ASP A 277 -16.17 28.08 -11.43
N ARG A 278 -16.87 28.23 -10.30
CA ARG A 278 -17.75 29.38 -10.03
C ARG A 278 -16.99 30.67 -9.79
N SER A 279 -15.76 30.59 -9.28
CA SER A 279 -14.91 31.76 -9.05
C SER A 279 -14.20 32.24 -10.31
N ALA A 280 -14.09 31.39 -11.33
CA ALA A 280 -13.48 31.68 -12.62
C ALA A 280 -14.46 32.22 -13.67
N ALA A 281 -15.77 32.12 -13.44
CA ALA A 281 -16.85 32.60 -14.31
C ALA A 281 -17.36 33.98 -13.89
#